data_AF-A0A812QIR9-F1
#
_entry.id   AF-A0A812QIR9-F1
#
_cell.length_a   1.000
_cell.length_b   1.000
_cell.length_c   1.000
_cell.angle_alpha   90.00
_cell.angle_beta   90.00
_cell.angle_gamma   90.00
#
_symmetry.space_group_name_H-M   'P 1'
#
loop_
_entity.id
_entity.type
_entity.pdbx_description
1 polymer ?
#
loop_
_entity_poly.entity_id
_entity_poly.type
_entity_poly.pdbx_seq_one_letter_code
_entity_poly.pdbx_strand_id
1 'polypeptide(L)'
;MVDRMPVEEGWVYGQKPKEPEAPPDLESLFEAAGVPDKLTNGQPPFSPEWYAGAKERQRVRDAEIEKIMSQRNDVRHQWAELMWTDLSVWRDRIDYTASLAEPLADLQALLARTKHERPDDVARFQEIQEIAAKAGIRQGQVRKHLVEAKEQMMDIEGKVRLKEEEDEAAEKDRLEKKRLAEKRRRRAERALKRNEALLRGEDPPPLVEDSEEEGFQPEDDPKDLMQMQELIEASPQ
;
A
#
# COMPACT_ATOMS: atom_id res chain seq x y z
N MET A 1 -3.54 87.20 20.84
CA MET A 1 -2.36 86.37 21.08
C MET A 1 -2.35 85.32 19.99
N VAL A 2 -1.42 85.43 19.05
CA VAL A 2 -1.28 84.46 17.96
C VAL A 2 -0.30 83.42 18.47
N ASP A 3 -0.82 82.27 18.88
CA ASP A 3 0.01 81.14 19.30
C ASP A 3 0.82 80.65 18.09
N ARG A 4 2.14 80.76 18.21
CA ARG A 4 3.08 80.19 17.26
C ARG A 4 3.07 78.68 17.45
N MET A 5 2.43 77.94 16.54
CA MET A 5 2.65 76.49 16.49
C MET A 5 4.05 76.20 15.94
N PRO A 6 4.79 75.24 16.53
CA PRO A 6 6.09 74.84 16.02
C PRO A 6 5.89 74.10 14.70
N VAL A 7 6.54 74.59 13.64
CA VAL A 7 6.65 73.85 12.38
C VAL A 7 7.79 72.85 12.55
N GLU A 8 7.50 71.74 13.22
CA GLU A 8 8.36 70.57 13.12
C GLU A 8 8.09 69.91 11.76
N GLU A 9 9.14 69.81 10.94
CA GLU A 9 9.10 69.18 9.62
C GLU A 9 8.49 67.77 9.72
N GLY A 10 7.40 67.52 9.00
CA GLY A 10 6.79 66.19 8.87
C GLY A 10 5.32 66.06 9.30
N TRP A 11 4.70 67.11 9.84
CA TRP A 11 3.27 67.07 10.21
C TRP A 11 2.40 67.73 9.14
N VAL A 12 1.45 66.97 8.59
CA VAL A 12 0.40 67.49 7.70
C VAL A 12 -0.89 67.57 8.53
N TYR A 13 -1.40 68.79 8.74
CA TYR A 13 -2.64 69.08 9.51
C TYR A 13 -2.70 68.49 10.93
N GLY A 14 -1.60 68.51 11.68
CA GLY A 14 -1.60 68.17 13.12
C GLY A 14 -1.85 66.68 13.44
N GLN A 15 -1.81 65.80 12.44
CA GLN A 15 -1.83 64.35 12.63
C GLN A 15 -0.48 63.74 12.24
N LYS A 16 0.00 62.77 13.03
CA LYS A 16 1.19 61.99 12.69
C LYS A 16 0.88 61.24 11.38
N PRO A 17 1.74 61.31 10.35
CA PRO A 17 1.53 60.57 9.12
C PRO A 17 1.28 59.09 9.43
N LYS A 18 0.23 58.49 8.86
CA LYS A 18 0.06 57.03 8.92
C LYS A 18 1.30 56.42 8.30
N GLU A 19 1.97 55.53 9.06
CA GLU A 19 3.06 54.73 8.51
C GLU A 19 2.52 53.98 7.28
N PRO A 20 3.24 53.99 6.14
CA PRO A 20 2.80 53.26 4.96
C PRO A 20 2.61 51.80 5.35
N GLU A 21 1.49 51.21 4.95
CA GLU A 21 1.27 49.76 5.10
C GLU A 21 2.48 49.04 4.53
N ALA A 22 3.05 48.12 5.32
CA ALA A 22 4.21 47.35 4.90
C ALA A 22 3.90 46.69 3.56
N PRO A 23 4.82 46.73 2.58
CA PRO A 23 4.60 46.06 1.31
C PRO A 23 4.27 44.59 1.59
N PRO A 24 3.26 44.02 0.88
CA PRO A 24 2.85 42.64 1.11
C PRO A 24 4.06 41.72 0.93
N ASP A 25 4.20 40.78 1.86
CA ASP A 25 5.34 39.86 1.89
C ASP A 25 5.29 38.93 0.66
N LEU A 26 6.04 39.32 -0.36
CA LEU A 26 6.07 38.61 -1.63
C LEU A 26 6.69 37.22 -1.48
N GLU A 27 7.64 37.05 -0.56
CA GLU A 27 8.33 35.78 -0.33
C GLU A 27 7.35 34.71 0.21
N SER A 28 6.54 35.03 1.22
CA SER A 28 5.52 34.10 1.72
C SER A 28 4.39 33.83 0.72
N LEU A 29 4.04 34.80 -0.13
CA LEU A 29 3.07 34.59 -1.22
C LEU A 29 3.63 33.66 -2.31
N PHE A 30 4.91 33.77 -2.64
CA PHE A 30 5.58 32.90 -3.60
C PHE A 30 5.77 31.47 -3.05
N GLU A 31 6.07 31.33 -1.76
CA GLU A 31 6.14 30.04 -1.07
C GLU A 31 4.75 29.37 -1.01
N ALA A 32 3.70 30.12 -0.68
CA ALA A 32 2.32 29.63 -0.67
C ALA A 32 1.79 29.24 -2.07
N ALA A 33 2.37 29.81 -3.13
CA ALA A 33 2.08 29.48 -4.53
C ALA A 33 2.94 28.33 -5.08
N GLY A 34 3.92 27.83 -4.32
CA GLY A 34 4.81 26.73 -4.75
C GLY A 34 5.85 27.14 -5.79
N VAL A 35 6.25 28.42 -5.81
CA VAL A 35 7.32 28.93 -6.68
C VAL A 35 8.67 28.64 -6.03
N PRO A 36 9.65 28.02 -6.73
CA PRO A 36 10.97 27.71 -6.17
C PRO A 36 11.76 28.98 -5.84
N ASP A 37 12.41 29.01 -4.67
CA ASP A 37 13.32 30.10 -4.24
C ASP A 37 14.49 30.35 -5.19
N LYS A 38 14.90 29.32 -5.94
CA LYS A 38 16.04 29.39 -6.87
C LYS A 38 15.57 29.91 -8.23
N LEU A 39 15.41 31.22 -8.30
CA LEU A 39 15.24 31.95 -9.55
C LEU A 39 16.51 31.84 -10.39
N THR A 40 16.40 31.34 -11.62
CA THR A 40 17.54 31.36 -12.56
C THR A 40 17.45 32.67 -13.33
N ASN A 41 18.46 33.54 -13.19
CA ASN A 41 18.45 34.90 -13.77
C ASN A 41 17.29 35.79 -13.31
N GLY A 42 16.81 35.61 -12.08
CA GLY A 42 15.70 36.42 -11.52
C GLY A 42 14.32 36.06 -12.05
N GLN A 43 14.19 34.97 -12.84
CA GLN A 43 12.91 34.44 -13.26
C GLN A 43 12.70 33.02 -12.71
N PRO A 44 11.45 32.66 -12.35
CA PRO A 44 11.15 31.31 -11.94
C PRO A 44 11.33 30.36 -13.14
N PRO A 45 11.69 29.09 -12.87
CA PRO A 45 12.03 28.13 -13.93
C PRO A 45 10.85 27.77 -14.85
N PHE A 46 9.61 28.09 -14.46
CA PHE A 46 8.40 27.83 -15.25
C PHE A 46 7.49 29.06 -15.33
N SER A 47 6.50 29.02 -16.22
CA SER A 47 5.55 30.14 -16.42
C SER A 47 4.61 30.32 -15.22
N PRO A 48 4.05 31.53 -15.00
CA PRO A 48 3.03 31.75 -13.98
C PRO A 48 1.79 30.85 -14.13
N GLU A 49 1.38 30.56 -15.36
CA GLU A 49 0.30 29.61 -15.68
C GLU A 49 0.63 28.19 -15.23
N TRP A 50 1.91 27.81 -15.31
CA TRP A 50 2.38 26.54 -14.76
C TRP A 50 2.13 26.52 -13.24
N TYR A 51 2.54 27.55 -12.49
CA TYR A 51 2.31 27.61 -11.05
C TYR A 51 0.83 27.72 -10.66
N ALA A 52 0.01 28.43 -11.46
CA ALA A 52 -1.44 28.48 -11.27
C ALA A 52 -2.08 27.08 -11.30
N GLY A 53 -1.57 26.18 -12.16
CA GLY A 53 -1.99 24.77 -12.22
C GLY A 53 -1.23 23.83 -11.28
N ALA A 54 -0.31 24.30 -10.43
CA ALA A 54 0.55 23.42 -9.63
C ALA A 54 -0.22 22.59 -8.60
N LYS A 55 -1.23 23.18 -7.95
CA LYS A 55 -2.10 22.48 -7.00
C LYS A 55 -2.88 21.34 -7.66
N GLU A 56 -3.41 21.57 -8.86
CA GLU A 56 -4.14 20.53 -9.60
C GLU A 56 -3.21 19.41 -10.06
N ARG A 57 -2.02 19.74 -10.57
CA ARG A 57 -1.03 18.70 -10.93
C ARG A 57 -0.54 17.92 -9.71
N GLN A 58 -0.44 18.56 -8.55
CA GLN A 58 -0.13 17.87 -7.30
C GLN A 58 -1.26 16.91 -6.93
N ARG A 59 -2.52 17.37 -6.97
CA ARG A 59 -3.70 16.54 -6.70
C ARG A 59 -3.77 15.31 -7.61
N VAL A 60 -3.54 15.48 -8.92
CA VAL A 60 -3.54 14.38 -9.90
C VAL A 60 -2.40 13.39 -9.59
N ARG A 61 -1.19 13.86 -9.29
CA ARG A 61 -0.07 12.99 -8.91
C ARG A 61 -0.35 12.22 -7.62
N ASP A 62 -0.90 12.89 -6.61
CA ASP A 62 -1.23 12.24 -5.33
C ASP A 62 -2.29 11.15 -5.54
N ALA A 63 -3.32 11.41 -6.36
CA ALA A 63 -4.34 10.42 -6.73
C ALA A 63 -3.75 9.23 -7.53
N GLU A 64 -2.83 9.50 -8.46
CA GLU A 64 -2.15 8.45 -9.21
C GLU A 64 -1.27 7.58 -8.31
N ILE A 65 -0.53 8.18 -7.38
CA ILE A 65 0.26 7.46 -6.38
C ILE A 65 -0.65 6.57 -5.53
N GLU A 66 -1.80 7.07 -5.10
CA GLU A 66 -2.74 6.28 -4.31
C GLU A 66 -3.30 5.09 -5.08
N LYS A 67 -3.68 5.29 -6.34
CA LYS A 67 -4.12 4.21 -7.25
C LYS A 67 -3.03 3.16 -7.44
N ILE A 68 -1.78 3.57 -7.64
CA ILE A 68 -0.65 2.64 -7.78
C ILE A 68 -0.45 1.86 -6.48
N MET A 69 -0.55 2.51 -5.32
CA MET A 69 -0.39 1.86 -4.02
C MET A 69 -1.51 0.85 -3.75
N SER A 70 -2.77 1.16 -4.10
CA SER A 70 -3.88 0.22 -3.94
C SER A 70 -3.71 -1.00 -4.86
N GLN A 71 -3.41 -0.77 -6.14
CA GLN A 71 -3.16 -1.85 -7.11
C GLN A 71 -2.00 -2.75 -6.68
N ARG A 72 -0.93 -2.16 -6.13
CA ARG A 72 0.20 -2.93 -5.59
C ARG A 72 -0.26 -3.85 -4.46
N ASN A 73 -1.13 -3.38 -3.57
CA ASN A 73 -1.62 -4.20 -2.46
C ASN A 73 -2.57 -5.29 -2.95
N ASP A 74 -3.44 -5.01 -3.92
CA ASP A 74 -4.31 -6.01 -4.54
C ASP A 74 -3.48 -7.15 -5.16
N VAL A 75 -2.42 -6.81 -5.91
CA VAL A 75 -1.52 -7.80 -6.52
C VAL A 75 -0.80 -8.64 -5.45
N ARG A 76 -0.46 -8.07 -4.30
CA ARG A 76 0.18 -8.82 -3.20
C ARG A 76 -0.79 -9.85 -2.60
N HIS A 77 -2.03 -9.45 -2.34
CA HIS A 77 -3.06 -10.37 -1.84
C HIS A 77 -3.36 -11.48 -2.85
N GLN A 78 -3.54 -11.14 -4.13
CA GLN A 78 -3.74 -12.13 -5.19
C GLN A 78 -2.57 -13.11 -5.29
N TRP A 79 -1.33 -12.63 -5.14
CA TRP A 79 -0.16 -13.51 -5.11
C TRP A 79 -0.17 -14.44 -3.90
N ALA A 80 -0.51 -13.93 -2.70
CA ALA A 80 -0.61 -14.75 -1.50
C ALA A 80 -1.69 -15.84 -1.64
N GLU A 81 -2.88 -15.48 -2.12
CA GLU A 81 -3.99 -16.41 -2.39
C GLU A 81 -3.61 -17.50 -3.39
N LEU A 82 -2.97 -17.12 -4.50
CA LEU A 82 -2.50 -18.07 -5.51
C LEU A 82 -1.48 -19.04 -4.91
N MET A 83 -0.51 -18.52 -4.14
CA MET A 83 0.50 -19.35 -3.49
C MET A 83 -0.13 -20.35 -2.51
N TRP A 84 -1.11 -19.95 -1.71
CA TRP A 84 -1.78 -20.88 -0.79
C TRP A 84 -2.57 -21.95 -1.52
N THR A 85 -3.29 -21.56 -2.57
CA THR A 85 -4.06 -22.49 -3.39
C THR A 85 -3.16 -23.55 -4.00
N ASP A 86 -2.04 -23.13 -4.60
CA ASP A 86 -1.05 -24.04 -5.19
C ASP A 86 -0.43 -24.95 -4.12
N LEU A 87 0.00 -24.40 -2.98
CA LEU A 87 0.58 -25.19 -1.88
C LEU A 87 -0.41 -26.20 -1.30
N SER A 88 -1.70 -25.86 -1.22
CA SER A 88 -2.75 -26.79 -0.80
C SER A 88 -2.89 -27.94 -1.79
N VAL A 89 -2.99 -27.65 -3.08
CA VAL A 89 -3.12 -28.68 -4.14
C VAL A 89 -1.92 -29.63 -4.10
N TRP A 90 -0.72 -29.11 -3.93
CA TRP A 90 0.48 -29.94 -3.84
C TRP A 90 0.52 -30.81 -2.58
N ARG A 91 0.08 -30.27 -1.44
CA ARG A 91 -0.04 -31.03 -0.19
C ARG A 91 -1.05 -32.16 -0.30
N ASP A 92 -2.23 -31.89 -0.87
CA ASP A 92 -3.27 -32.89 -1.11
C ASP A 92 -2.77 -33.98 -2.05
N ARG A 93 -1.97 -33.61 -3.05
CA ARG A 93 -1.32 -34.57 -3.94
C ARG A 93 -0.31 -35.45 -3.21
N ILE A 94 0.48 -34.90 -2.28
CA ILE A 94 1.41 -35.66 -1.44
C ILE A 94 0.65 -36.62 -0.52
N ASP A 95 -0.43 -36.15 0.10
CA ASP A 95 -1.26 -36.98 0.98
C ASP A 95 -1.95 -38.10 0.21
N TYR A 96 -2.43 -37.80 -1.00
CA TYR A 96 -2.97 -38.81 -1.91
C TYR A 96 -1.92 -39.84 -2.29
N THR A 97 -0.72 -39.44 -2.73
CA THR A 97 0.33 -40.40 -3.10
C THR A 97 0.82 -41.23 -1.92
N ALA A 98 0.85 -40.65 -0.71
CA ALA A 98 1.15 -41.39 0.51
C ALA A 98 0.05 -42.39 0.91
N SER A 99 -1.20 -42.13 0.53
CA SER A 99 -2.35 -43.01 0.83
C SER A 99 -2.50 -44.19 -0.13
N LEU A 100 -1.88 -44.15 -1.31
CA LEU A 100 -1.99 -45.21 -2.31
C LEU A 100 -1.42 -46.53 -1.77
N ALA A 101 -2.21 -47.61 -1.94
CA ALA A 101 -1.80 -48.95 -1.56
C ALA A 101 -0.49 -49.35 -2.27
N GLU A 102 0.44 -49.89 -1.51
CA GLU A 102 1.82 -49.99 -1.95
C GLU A 102 2.12 -51.35 -2.60
N PRO A 103 2.83 -51.38 -3.74
CA PRO A 103 3.08 -52.61 -4.52
C PRO A 103 3.97 -53.64 -3.81
N LEU A 104 4.55 -53.27 -2.66
CA LEU A 104 5.36 -54.18 -1.85
C LEU A 104 4.55 -55.28 -1.19
N ALA A 105 3.29 -55.02 -0.83
CA ALA A 105 2.40 -56.06 -0.30
C ALA A 105 2.18 -57.17 -1.34
N ASP A 106 1.98 -56.79 -2.60
CA ASP A 106 1.79 -57.72 -3.72
C ASP A 106 3.05 -58.52 -4.03
N LEU A 107 4.24 -57.90 -3.94
CA LEU A 107 5.52 -58.60 -4.09
C LEU A 107 5.77 -59.62 -2.98
N GLN A 108 5.41 -59.29 -1.73
CA GLN A 108 5.52 -60.23 -0.61
C GLN A 108 4.51 -61.38 -0.73
N ALA A 109 3.30 -61.10 -1.21
CA ALA A 109 2.31 -62.12 -1.52
C ALA A 109 2.78 -63.05 -2.65
N LEU A 110 3.35 -62.49 -3.73
CA LEU A 110 3.99 -63.25 -4.81
C LEU A 110 5.11 -64.14 -4.29
N LEU A 111 5.99 -63.60 -3.44
CA LEU A 111 7.08 -64.35 -2.81
C LEU A 111 6.54 -65.56 -2.03
N ALA A 112 5.56 -65.33 -1.15
CA ALA A 112 4.92 -66.37 -0.35
C ALA A 112 4.27 -67.45 -1.23
N ARG A 113 3.61 -67.04 -2.32
CA ARG A 113 2.99 -67.94 -3.29
C ARG A 113 4.02 -68.77 -4.04
N THR A 114 5.11 -68.16 -4.53
CA THR A 114 6.21 -68.91 -5.18
C THR A 114 6.86 -69.91 -4.25
N LYS A 115 7.08 -69.59 -2.96
CA LYS A 115 7.59 -70.55 -1.98
C LYS A 115 6.68 -71.76 -1.79
N HIS A 116 5.36 -71.55 -1.87
CA HIS A 116 4.38 -72.62 -1.66
C HIS A 116 4.18 -73.47 -2.91
N GLU A 117 4.07 -72.84 -4.08
CA GLU A 117 3.77 -73.53 -5.36
C GLU A 117 5.02 -74.16 -6.00
N ARG A 118 6.22 -73.60 -5.75
CA ARG A 118 7.49 -74.04 -6.37
C ARG A 118 8.66 -73.98 -5.38
N PRO A 119 8.69 -74.88 -4.38
CA PRO A 119 9.69 -74.83 -3.30
C PRO A 119 11.13 -75.03 -3.78
N ASP A 120 11.35 -75.77 -4.87
CA ASP A 120 12.69 -76.09 -5.38
C ASP A 120 13.27 -75.02 -6.34
N ASP A 121 12.47 -74.01 -6.71
CA ASP A 121 12.88 -72.94 -7.63
C ASP A 121 13.63 -71.83 -6.87
N VAL A 122 14.81 -72.18 -6.35
CA VAL A 122 15.66 -71.31 -5.53
C VAL A 122 16.09 -70.05 -6.28
N ALA A 123 16.32 -70.16 -7.60
CA ALA A 123 16.72 -69.03 -8.43
C ALA A 123 15.61 -67.97 -8.52
N ARG A 124 14.36 -68.41 -8.75
CA ARG A 124 13.22 -67.48 -8.81
C ARG A 124 12.93 -66.85 -7.45
N PHE A 125 13.13 -67.59 -6.37
CA PHE A 125 13.00 -67.07 -5.02
C PHE A 125 13.98 -65.93 -4.71
N GLN A 126 15.26 -66.13 -5.05
CA GLN A 126 16.31 -65.12 -4.86
C GLN A 126 16.02 -63.87 -5.70
N GLU A 127 15.59 -64.04 -6.95
CA GLU A 127 15.23 -62.93 -7.84
C GLU A 127 14.11 -62.06 -7.25
N ILE A 128 13.00 -62.67 -6.81
CA ILE A 128 11.87 -61.94 -6.22
C ILE A 128 12.28 -61.29 -4.89
N GLN A 129 13.10 -61.95 -4.07
CA GLN A 129 13.64 -61.37 -2.84
C GLN A 129 14.48 -60.12 -3.11
N GLU A 130 15.38 -60.16 -4.10
CA GLU A 130 16.21 -59.01 -4.46
C GLU A 130 15.37 -57.84 -4.97
N ILE A 131 14.36 -58.12 -5.80
CA ILE A 131 13.43 -57.11 -6.32
C ILE A 131 12.65 -56.49 -5.15
N ALA A 132 12.13 -57.30 -4.23
CA ALA A 132 11.42 -56.82 -3.05
C ALA A 132 12.32 -55.97 -2.13
N ALA A 133 13.58 -56.37 -1.93
CA ALA A 133 14.54 -55.61 -1.14
C ALA A 133 14.85 -54.24 -1.79
N LYS A 134 15.12 -54.21 -3.10
CA LYS A 134 15.34 -52.96 -3.86
C LYS A 134 14.10 -52.07 -3.84
N ALA A 135 12.91 -52.64 -3.99
CA ALA A 135 11.65 -51.91 -3.90
C ALA A 135 11.43 -51.29 -2.51
N GLY A 136 11.72 -52.05 -1.44
CA GLY A 136 11.61 -51.56 -0.05
C GLY A 136 12.52 -50.37 0.24
N ILE A 137 13.77 -50.41 -0.25
CA ILE A 137 14.70 -49.28 -0.11
C ILE A 137 14.17 -48.04 -0.84
N ARG A 138 13.76 -48.20 -2.10
CA ARG A 138 13.20 -47.10 -2.91
C ARG A 138 11.94 -46.51 -2.28
N GLN A 139 11.07 -47.36 -1.75
CA GLN A 139 9.87 -46.92 -1.05
C GLN A 139 10.23 -46.10 0.19
N GLY A 140 11.17 -46.57 1.01
CA GLY A 140 11.65 -45.82 2.17
C GLY A 140 12.17 -44.43 1.79
N GLN A 141 12.91 -44.34 0.68
CA GLN A 141 13.38 -43.06 0.12
C GLN A 141 12.22 -42.17 -0.34
N VAL A 142 11.25 -42.71 -1.09
CA VAL A 142 10.08 -41.95 -1.54
C VAL A 142 9.27 -41.42 -0.37
N ARG A 143 8.97 -42.26 0.64
CA ARG A 143 8.26 -41.82 1.85
C ARG A 143 9.00 -40.70 2.58
N LYS A 144 10.33 -40.83 2.72
CA LYS A 144 11.16 -39.78 3.32
C LYS A 144 11.04 -38.46 2.55
N HIS A 145 11.17 -38.51 1.22
CA HIS A 145 11.07 -37.32 0.38
C HIS A 145 9.66 -36.70 0.37
N LEU A 146 8.60 -37.52 0.46
CA LEU A 146 7.23 -37.01 0.58
C LEU A 146 7.02 -36.26 1.90
N VAL A 147 7.56 -36.77 3.01
CA VAL A 147 7.53 -36.07 4.31
C VAL A 147 8.33 -34.77 4.26
N GLU A 148 9.57 -34.81 3.75
CA GLU A 148 10.40 -33.62 3.59
C GLU A 148 9.73 -32.56 2.70
N ALA A 149 9.12 -32.97 1.59
CA ALA A 149 8.40 -32.06 0.70
C ALA A 149 7.18 -31.43 1.38
N LYS A 150 6.43 -32.21 2.17
CA LYS A 150 5.28 -31.70 2.93
C LYS A 150 5.71 -30.66 3.97
N GLU A 151 6.78 -30.94 4.72
CA GLU A 151 7.36 -29.99 5.69
C GLU A 151 7.80 -28.70 5.00
N GLN A 152 8.53 -28.80 3.88
CA GLN A 152 8.94 -27.64 3.10
C GLN A 152 7.74 -26.80 2.62
N MET A 153 6.65 -27.44 2.21
CA MET A 153 5.43 -26.72 1.79
C MET A 153 4.77 -25.98 2.95
N MET A 154 4.70 -26.60 4.14
CA MET A 154 4.18 -25.94 5.35
C MET A 154 5.06 -24.75 5.78
N ASP A 155 6.38 -24.89 5.67
CA ASP A 155 7.32 -23.81 5.96
C ASP A 155 7.16 -22.63 4.99
N ILE A 156 6.97 -22.91 3.70
CA ILE A 156 6.74 -21.88 2.68
C ILE A 156 5.39 -21.19 2.94
N GLU A 157 4.34 -21.96 3.22
CA GLU A 157 3.02 -21.42 3.57
C GLU A 157 3.11 -20.46 4.77
N GLY A 158 3.81 -20.88 5.84
CA GLY A 158 4.04 -20.03 7.02
C GLY A 158 4.77 -18.73 6.67
N LYS A 159 5.79 -18.79 5.80
CA LYS A 159 6.51 -17.60 5.33
C LYS A 159 5.64 -16.66 4.49
N VAL A 160 4.81 -17.21 3.61
CA VAL A 160 3.87 -16.42 2.79
C VAL A 160 2.87 -15.70 3.70
N ARG A 161 2.33 -16.40 4.70
CA ARG A 161 1.37 -15.84 5.66
C ARG A 161 1.98 -14.72 6.50
N LEU A 162 3.17 -14.96 7.07
CA LEU A 162 3.87 -13.92 7.85
C LEU A 162 4.14 -12.68 7.01
N LYS A 163 4.55 -12.86 5.75
CA LYS A 163 4.81 -11.74 4.84
C LYS A 163 3.54 -10.96 4.51
N GLU A 164 2.41 -11.64 4.32
CA GLU A 164 1.14 -10.95 4.09
C GLU A 164 0.70 -10.16 5.34
N GLU A 165 0.81 -10.76 6.53
CA GLU A 165 0.51 -10.06 7.79
C GLU A 165 1.40 -8.82 7.98
N GLU A 166 2.69 -8.92 7.64
CA GLU A 166 3.62 -7.79 7.64
C GLU A 166 3.23 -6.71 6.62
N ASP A 167 2.86 -7.10 5.40
CA ASP A 167 2.43 -6.19 4.33
C ASP A 167 1.11 -5.48 4.70
N GLU A 168 0.15 -6.20 5.30
CA GLU A 168 -1.09 -5.63 5.82
C GLU A 168 -0.86 -4.64 6.96
N ALA A 169 0.00 -4.99 7.91
CA ALA A 169 0.35 -4.12 9.03
C ALA A 169 1.01 -2.83 8.52
N ALA A 170 1.93 -2.94 7.56
CA ALA A 170 2.58 -1.79 6.94
C ALA A 170 1.58 -0.88 6.20
N GLU A 171 0.56 -1.46 5.54
CA GLU A 171 -0.47 -0.67 4.86
C GLU A 171 -1.41 0.02 5.87
N LYS A 172 -1.83 -0.67 6.93
CA LYS A 172 -2.63 -0.08 8.02
C LYS A 172 -1.90 1.12 8.63
N ASP A 173 -0.61 0.97 8.94
CA ASP A 173 0.24 2.06 9.43
C ASP A 173 0.31 3.25 8.47
N ARG A 174 0.42 2.97 7.16
CA ARG A 174 0.46 4.02 6.12
C ARG A 174 -0.84 4.81 6.10
N LEU A 175 -1.98 4.11 6.10
CA LEU A 175 -3.31 4.72 6.09
C LEU A 175 -3.57 5.53 7.36
N GLU A 176 -3.16 5.04 8.53
CA GLU A 176 -3.28 5.78 9.78
C GLU A 176 -2.42 7.05 9.78
N LYS A 177 -1.16 6.99 9.33
CA LYS A 177 -0.30 8.16 9.19
C LYS A 177 -0.90 9.19 8.23
N LYS A 178 -1.45 8.74 7.10
CA LYS A 178 -2.15 9.60 6.14
C LYS A 178 -3.37 10.28 6.78
N ARG A 179 -4.20 9.52 7.49
CA ARG A 179 -5.39 10.04 8.19
C ARG A 179 -5.02 11.08 9.26
N LEU A 180 -3.97 10.81 10.03
CA LEU A 180 -3.46 11.75 11.04
C LEU A 180 -2.90 13.03 10.41
N ALA A 181 -2.15 12.90 9.32
CA ALA A 181 -1.61 14.04 8.57
C ALA A 181 -2.75 14.90 8.00
N GLU A 182 -3.78 14.28 7.42
CA GLU A 182 -4.94 15.00 6.90
C GLU A 182 -5.73 15.69 8.02
N LYS A 183 -5.95 15.02 9.16
CA LYS A 183 -6.58 15.64 10.34
C LYS A 183 -5.81 16.88 10.81
N ARG A 184 -4.47 16.79 10.86
CA ARG A 184 -3.61 17.93 11.18
C ARG A 184 -3.71 19.05 10.14
N ARG A 185 -3.73 18.71 8.85
CA ARG A 185 -3.86 19.68 7.75
C ARG A 185 -5.20 20.42 7.83
N ARG A 186 -6.31 19.70 7.97
CA ARG A 186 -7.66 20.29 8.12
C ARG A 186 -7.74 21.20 9.33
N ARG A 187 -7.12 20.82 10.47
CA ARG A 187 -7.06 21.67 11.67
C ARG A 187 -6.25 22.95 11.42
N ALA A 188 -5.10 22.85 10.76
CA ALA A 188 -4.27 24.01 10.42
C ALA A 188 -4.99 24.95 9.43
N GLU A 189 -5.65 24.41 8.40
CA GLU A 189 -6.43 25.20 7.44
C GLU A 189 -7.60 25.93 8.12
N ARG A 190 -8.32 25.28 9.05
CA ARG A 190 -9.39 25.91 9.83
C ARG A 190 -8.84 27.02 10.74
N ALA A 191 -7.69 26.80 11.38
CA ALA A 191 -7.04 27.80 12.21
C ALA A 191 -6.58 29.02 11.40
N LEU A 192 -6.00 28.80 10.21
CA LEU A 192 -5.62 29.87 9.29
C LEU A 192 -6.85 30.68 8.83
N LYS A 193 -7.92 30.02 8.35
CA LYS A 193 -9.16 30.70 7.95
C LYS A 193 -9.75 31.55 9.07
N ARG A 194 -9.67 31.06 10.32
CA ARG A 194 -10.14 31.80 11.48
C ARG A 194 -9.28 33.03 11.77
N ASN A 195 -7.95 32.90 11.70
CA ASN A 195 -7.04 34.03 11.86
C ASN A 195 -7.23 35.08 10.75
N GLU A 196 -7.47 34.65 9.52
CA GLU A 196 -7.78 35.53 8.38
C GLU A 196 -9.10 36.29 8.59
N ALA A 197 -10.16 35.62 9.07
CA ALA A 197 -11.45 36.26 9.37
C ALA A 197 -11.32 37.32 10.49
N LEU A 198 -10.57 37.01 11.55
CA LEU A 198 -10.28 37.95 12.63
C LEU A 198 -9.50 39.18 12.15
N LEU A 199 -8.55 39.00 11.24
CA LEU A 199 -7.78 40.10 10.64
C LEU A 199 -8.64 40.99 9.73
N ARG A 200 -9.65 40.44 9.04
CA ARG A 200 -10.61 41.21 8.25
C ARG A 200 -11.73 41.86 9.09
N GLY A 201 -11.83 41.54 10.38
CA GLY A 201 -12.91 42.01 11.25
C GLY A 201 -14.26 41.33 10.99
N GLU A 202 -14.25 40.15 10.37
CA GLU A 202 -15.44 39.31 10.16
C GLU A 202 -15.67 38.41 11.38
N ASP A 203 -16.91 37.96 11.60
CA ASP A 203 -17.21 37.01 12.67
C ASP A 203 -16.46 35.69 12.43
N PRO A 204 -15.60 35.26 13.36
CA PRO A 204 -14.79 34.07 13.15
C PRO A 204 -15.67 32.82 13.11
N PRO A 205 -15.33 31.82 12.27
CA PRO A 205 -16.00 30.53 12.31
C PRO A 205 -15.91 29.90 13.72
N PRO A 206 -16.97 29.19 14.17
CA PRO A 206 -17.05 28.65 15.52
C PRO A 206 -15.92 27.66 15.82
N LEU A 207 -15.47 27.66 17.08
CA LEU A 207 -14.57 26.64 17.62
C LEU A 207 -15.34 25.32 17.69
N VAL A 208 -15.09 24.44 16.73
CA VAL A 208 -15.46 23.04 16.87
C VAL A 208 -14.34 22.38 17.67
N GLU A 209 -14.54 22.23 18.98
CA GLU A 209 -13.74 21.30 19.78
C GLU A 209 -14.01 19.88 19.30
N ASP A 210 -13.01 19.00 19.42
CA ASP A 210 -12.89 17.66 18.81
C ASP A 210 -13.98 16.63 19.26
N SER A 211 -15.25 17.01 19.45
CA SER A 211 -16.31 16.14 20.00
C SER A 211 -17.30 15.56 19.01
N GLU A 212 -17.24 15.85 17.72
CA GLU A 212 -18.12 15.21 16.75
C GLU A 212 -17.32 14.59 15.61
N GLU A 213 -17.37 13.26 15.57
CA GLU A 213 -17.29 12.46 14.36
C GLU A 213 -18.29 13.01 13.33
N GLU A 214 -17.91 14.03 12.59
CA GLU A 214 -18.46 14.18 11.24
C GLU A 214 -17.94 12.97 10.46
N GLY A 215 -18.85 12.00 10.28
CA GLY A 215 -18.62 10.77 9.54
C GLY A 215 -17.87 11.09 8.26
N PHE A 216 -16.59 10.69 8.23
CA PHE A 216 -15.83 10.62 7.01
C PHE A 216 -16.47 9.51 6.18
N GLN A 217 -17.42 9.87 5.33
CA GLN A 217 -17.64 9.11 4.12
C GLN A 217 -16.41 9.38 3.24
N PRO A 218 -15.65 8.36 2.84
CA PRO A 218 -14.73 8.53 1.73
C PRO A 218 -15.59 8.86 0.51
N GLU A 219 -15.81 10.15 0.25
CA GLU A 219 -16.19 10.59 -1.09
C GLU A 219 -14.97 10.36 -1.97
N ASP A 220 -14.91 9.12 -2.47
CA ASP A 220 -14.46 8.71 -3.79
C ASP A 220 -14.40 7.17 -3.71
N ASP A 221 -15.57 6.54 -3.79
CA ASP A 221 -15.64 5.13 -4.12
C ASP A 221 -14.89 4.97 -5.46
N PRO A 222 -13.97 4.00 -5.62
CA PRO A 222 -13.16 3.84 -6.83
C PRO A 222 -13.99 3.61 -8.12
N LYS A 223 -15.32 3.47 -8.00
CA LYS A 223 -16.28 3.46 -9.10
C LYS A 223 -16.52 4.83 -9.73
N ASP A 224 -16.47 5.91 -8.96
CA ASP A 224 -16.75 7.27 -9.47
C ASP A 224 -15.58 7.82 -10.30
N LEU A 225 -14.35 7.43 -9.95
CA LEU A 225 -13.15 7.73 -10.76
C LEU A 225 -13.13 6.95 -12.10
N MET A 226 -13.71 5.75 -12.15
CA MET A 226 -13.85 5.00 -13.43
C MET A 226 -14.91 5.62 -14.35
N GLN A 227 -16.03 6.11 -13.79
CA GLN A 227 -17.07 6.77 -14.60
C GLN A 227 -16.58 8.06 -15.27
N MET A 228 -15.68 8.82 -14.62
CA MET A 228 -15.06 9.98 -15.27
C MET A 228 -14.12 9.60 -16.41
N GLN A 229 -13.41 8.47 -16.30
CA GLN A 229 -12.52 7.99 -17.34
C GLN A 229 -13.30 7.50 -18.57
N GLU A 230 -14.43 6.82 -18.37
CA GLU A 230 -15.36 6.44 -19.45
C GLU A 230 -16.01 7.67 -20.12
N LEU A 231 -16.32 8.74 -19.38
CA LEU A 231 -16.87 9.99 -19.94
C LEU A 231 -15.86 10.78 -20.77
N ILE A 232 -14.57 10.69 -20.45
CA ILE A 232 -13.49 11.31 -21.23
C ILE A 232 -13.23 10.52 -22.52
N GLU A 233 -13.34 9.19 -22.48
CA GLU A 233 -13.13 8.32 -23.65
C GLU A 233 -14.36 8.24 -24.57
N ALA A 234 -15.57 8.58 -24.08
CA ALA A 234 -16.81 8.55 -24.86
C ALA A 234 -17.17 9.88 -25.56
N SER A 235 -16.38 10.96 -25.43
CA SER A 235 -16.60 12.19 -26.20
C SER A 235 -16.00 12.06 -27.61
N PRO A 236 -16.81 12.08 -28.69
CA PRO A 236 -16.28 12.19 -30.05
C PRO A 236 -15.67 13.59 -30.23
N GLN A 237 -14.51 13.63 -30.89
CA GLN A 237 -13.85 14.85 -31.36
C GLN A 237 -14.74 15.69 -32.30
#